data_AF-A0A7V0L1C7-F1
#
_entry.id   AF-A0A7V0L1C7-F1
#
_cell.length_a   1.000
_cell.length_b   1.000
_cell.length_c   1.000
_cell.angle_alpha   90.00
_cell.angle_beta   90.00
_cell.angle_gamma   90.00
#
_symmetry.space_group_name_H-M   'P 1'
#
loop_
_entity.id
_entity.type
_entity.pdbx_description
1 polymer ?
#
loop_
_entity_poly.entity_id
_entity_poly.type
_entity_poly.pdbx_seq_one_letter_code
_entity_poly.pdbx_strand_id
1 'polypeptide(L)' 'MSFRIETEVVHGGQHPEKLTGALTPPIYQTSTFAFENVEQGAARFSGNEAGYMYTRLGNPNTDLLA' A
#
# COMPACT_ATOMS: atom_id res chain seq x y z
N MET A 1 -5.90 -9.33 20.00
CA MET A 1 -5.04 -8.71 21.04
C MET A 1 -5.02 -7.22 20.76
N SER A 2 -5.36 -6.38 21.73
CA SER A 2 -5.22 -4.92 21.59
C SER A 2 -3.82 -4.56 22.10
N PHE A 3 -3.06 -3.80 21.32
CA PHE A 3 -1.82 -3.21 21.81
C PHE A 3 -2.15 -1.97 22.67
N ARG A 4 -1.15 -1.44 23.37
CA ARG A 4 -1.28 -0.13 24.01
C ARG A 4 -1.18 0.96 22.96
N ILE A 5 -1.81 2.11 23.19
CA ILE A 5 -1.82 3.22 22.23
C ILE A 5 -0.42 3.68 21.84
N GLU A 6 0.55 3.64 22.76
CA GLU A 6 1.94 4.01 22.48
C GLU A 6 2.58 3.07 21.46
N THR A 7 2.23 1.78 21.49
CA THR A 7 2.69 0.79 20.51
C THR A 7 1.97 0.96 19.17
N GLU A 8 0.68 1.23 19.20
CA GLU A 8 -0.12 1.44 17.99
C GLU A 8 0.30 2.71 17.24
N VAL A 9 0.66 3.79 17.93
CA VAL A 9 1.18 5.00 17.30
C VAL A 9 2.51 4.76 16.58
N VAL A 10 3.35 3.85 17.10
CA VAL A 10 4.66 3.55 16.50
C VAL A 10 4.57 2.49 15.40
N HIS A 11 3.70 1.49 15.55
CA HIS A 11 3.69 0.29 14.71
C HIS A 11 2.34 -0.01 14.03
N GLY A 12 1.28 0.73 14.34
CA GLY A 12 -0.05 0.53 13.78
C GLY A 12 -0.01 0.57 12.26
N GLY A 13 -0.36 -0.55 11.63
CA GLY A 13 -0.38 -0.68 10.16
C GLY A 13 0.99 -0.79 9.48
N GLN A 14 2.10 -0.64 10.20
CA GLN A 14 3.45 -0.65 9.62
C GLN A 14 4.20 -1.95 9.88
N HIS A 15 4.81 -2.50 8.83
CA HIS A 15 5.69 -3.66 8.89
C HIS A 15 6.91 -3.44 7.98
N PRO A 16 8.05 -4.08 8.26
CA PRO A 16 9.18 -4.06 7.35
C PRO A 16 8.75 -4.44 5.93
N GLU A 17 9.21 -3.66 4.97
CA GLU A 17 8.82 -3.79 3.57
C GLU A 17 9.29 -5.14 3.00
N LYS A 18 8.41 -5.84 2.26
CA LYS A 18 8.63 -7.24 1.89
C LYS A 18 9.74 -7.46 0.87
N LEU A 19 9.99 -6.50 -0.05
CA LEU A 19 10.97 -6.66 -1.13
C LEU A 19 12.40 -6.45 -0.66
N THR A 20 12.62 -5.46 0.20
CA THR A 20 13.95 -4.95 0.59
C THR A 20 14.24 -5.09 2.08
N GLY A 21 13.23 -5.31 2.92
CA GLY A 21 13.36 -5.32 4.37
C GLY A 21 13.46 -3.92 4.99
N ALA A 22 13.18 -2.86 4.24
CA ALA A 22 13.21 -1.50 4.75
C ALA A 22 12.27 -1.34 5.95
N LEU A 23 12.81 -0.85 7.07
CA LEU A 23 12.02 -0.64 8.30
C LEU A 23 11.12 0.59 8.17
N THR A 24 11.63 1.66 7.57
CA THR A 24 10.83 2.83 7.20
C THR A 24 10.11 2.54 5.87
N PRO A 25 8.79 2.75 5.78
CA PRO A 25 8.08 2.59 4.52
C PRO A 25 8.71 3.42 3.39
N PRO A 26 9.02 2.83 2.22
CA PRO A 26 9.49 3.60 1.07
C PRO A 26 8.49 4.65 0.63
N ILE A 27 8.97 5.74 0.03
CA ILE A 27 8.09 6.78 -0.54
C ILE A 27 7.79 6.41 -2.00
N TYR A 28 6.58 5.93 -2.26
CA TYR A 28 6.01 5.67 -3.59
C TYR A 28 5.51 6.97 -4.23
N GLN A 29 6.44 7.88 -4.52
CA GLN A 29 6.20 9.17 -5.19
C GLN A 29 5.97 8.97 -6.70
N THR A 30 4.88 8.29 -7.05
CA THR A 30 4.47 8.02 -8.43
C THR A 30 3.05 8.53 -8.69
N SER A 31 2.72 8.73 -9.95
CA SER A 31 1.35 9.03 -10.39
C SER A 31 0.56 7.76 -10.72
N THR A 32 1.21 6.74 -11.29
CA THR A 32 0.59 5.52 -11.82
C THR A 32 1.36 4.26 -11.42
N PHE A 33 0.70 3.11 -11.49
CA PHE A 33 1.24 1.80 -11.19
C PHE A 33 1.09 0.87 -12.40
N ALA A 34 2.15 0.14 -12.73
CA ALA A 34 2.13 -0.81 -13.83
C ALA A 34 1.29 -2.05 -13.47
N PHE A 35 0.71 -2.67 -14.50
CA PHE A 35 0.10 -4.00 -14.41
C PHE A 35 1.01 -5.02 -15.06
N GLU A 36 1.00 -6.26 -14.55
CA GLU A 36 1.73 -7.37 -15.14
C GLU A 36 1.21 -7.74 -16.53
N ASN A 37 -0.11 -7.61 -16.74
CA ASN A 37 -0.79 -7.85 -18.00
C ASN A 37 -2.12 -7.07 -18.07
N VAL A 38 -2.81 -7.15 -19.20
CA VAL A 38 -4.06 -6.42 -19.43
C VAL A 38 -5.21 -6.95 -18.58
N GLU A 39 -5.21 -8.25 -18.28
CA GLU A 39 -6.20 -8.93 -17.46
C GLU A 39 -6.17 -8.43 -16.01
N GLN A 40 -4.99 -8.25 -15.43
CA GLN A 40 -4.81 -7.67 -14.10
C GLN A 40 -5.34 -6.23 -14.04
N GLY A 41 -5.06 -5.43 -15.08
CA GLY A 41 -5.61 -4.08 -15.18
C GLY A 41 -7.14 -4.10 -15.12
N ALA A 42 -7.77 -4.93 -15.95
CA ALA A 42 -9.24 -5.09 -15.96
C ALA A 42 -9.79 -5.58 -14.61
N ALA A 43 -9.12 -6.52 -13.96
CA ALA A 43 -9.51 -7.03 -12.64
C ALA A 43 -9.48 -5.94 -11.56
N ARG A 44 -8.44 -5.09 -11.53
CA ARG A 44 -8.35 -3.98 -10.57
C ARG A 44 -9.38 -2.89 -10.83
N PHE A 45 -9.61 -2.51 -12.09
CA PHE A 45 -10.63 -1.51 -12.43
C PHE A 45 -12.06 -1.98 -12.15
N SER A 46 -12.31 -3.29 -12.21
CA SER A 46 -13.61 -3.89 -11.85
C SER A 46 -13.75 -4.21 -10.36
N GLY A 47 -12.71 -3.99 -9.55
CA GLY A 47 -12.69 -4.28 -8.11
C GLY A 47 -12.57 -5.78 -7.78
N ASN A 48 -12.28 -6.62 -8.76
CA ASN A 48 -12.11 -8.07 -8.58
C ASN A 48 -10.69 -8.45 -8.08
N GLU A 49 -9.72 -7.54 -8.20
CA GLU A 49 -8.39 -7.68 -7.63
C GLU A 49 -8.01 -6.41 -6.85
N ALA A 50 -7.41 -6.58 -5.67
CA ALA A 50 -6.85 -5.47 -4.91
C ALA A 50 -5.53 -4.98 -5.52
N GLY A 51 -5.25 -3.69 -5.40
CA GLY A 51 -3.97 -3.12 -5.81
C GLY A 51 -4.11 -1.69 -6.29
N TYR A 52 -2.97 -1.06 -6.55
CA TYR A 52 -2.92 0.32 -6.98
C TYR A 52 -2.97 0.45 -8.50
N MET A 53 -3.54 1.56 -8.97
CA MET A 53 -3.67 1.92 -10.39
C MET A 53 -3.18 3.35 -10.62
N TYR A 54 -3.79 4.32 -9.92
CA TYR A 54 -3.43 5.73 -9.95
C TYR A 54 -3.41 6.28 -8.53
N THR A 55 -2.40 7.08 -8.18
CA THR A 55 -2.25 7.69 -6.84
C THR A 55 -3.45 8.54 -6.43
N ARG A 56 -4.18 9.12 -7.38
CA ARG A 56 -5.43 9.84 -7.10
C ARG A 56 -6.52 8.96 -6.46
N LEU A 57 -6.47 7.64 -6.69
CA LEU A 57 -7.43 6.67 -6.17
C LEU A 57 -6.91 5.95 -4.92
N GLY A 58 -5.59 5.77 -4.81
CA GLY A 58 -4.95 5.13 -3.67
C GLY A 58 -3.44 5.05 -3.88
N ASN A 59 -2.68 5.08 -2.78
CA ASN A 59 -1.23 5.01 -2.79
C ASN A 59 -0.75 4.31 -1.51
N PRO A 60 0.27 3.43 -1.58
CA PRO A 60 0.76 2.70 -0.40
C PRO A 60 1.10 3.61 0.78
N ASN A 61 1.66 4.80 0.56
CA ASN A 61 1.98 5.72 1.65
C ASN A 61 0.75 6.37 2.27
N THR A 62 -0.23 6.77 1.45
CA THR A 62 -1.46 7.40 1.95
C THR A 62 -2.32 6.41 2.72
N ASP A 63 -2.38 5.15 2.28
CA ASP A 63 -3.13 4.10 2.97
C ASP A 63 -2.52 3.74 4.33
N LEU A 64 -1.20 3.93 4.51
CA LEU A 64 -0.55 3.76 5.82
C LEU A 64 -0.91 4.87 6.83
N LEU A 65 -1.44 6.00 6.35
CA LEU A 65 -1.86 7.13 7.19
C LEU A 65 -3.35 7.08 7.55
N ALA A 66 -4.17 6.44 6.71
CA ALA A 66 -5.62 6.41 6.80
C ALA A 66 -6.14 5.41 7.85
#